data_AF-A0A382KG22-F1
#
_entry.id   AF-A0A382KG22-F1
#
_cell.length_a   1.000
_cell.length_b   1.000
_cell.length_c   1.000
_cell.angle_alpha   90.00
_cell.angle_beta   90.00
_cell.angle_gamma   90.00
#
_symmetry.space_group_name_H-M   'P 1'
#
loop_
_entity.id
_entity.type
_entity.pdbx_description
1 polymer ?
#
loop_
_entity_poly.entity_id
_entity_poly.type
_entity_poly.pdbx_seq_one_letter_code
_entity_poly.pdbx_strand_id
1 'polypeptide(L)'
;MAQLKLVFKLKHFRKKGSELSQQNEQEFMKVRIEKTASLRQKGIDPYPTNYKRTHTSKKAEEAFESAEKSNTEFDEIIKVAGRIMGRRGMGKASF
;
A
#
# COMPACT_ATOMS: atom_id res chain seq x y z
N MET A 1 -22.67 -33.42 -29.00
CA MET A 1 -21.81 -33.84 -27.87
C MET A 1 -20.56 -32.97 -27.64
N ALA A 2 -19.92 -32.39 -28.68
CA ALA A 2 -18.69 -31.60 -28.52
C ALA A 2 -18.89 -30.22 -27.84
N GLN A 3 -19.98 -29.51 -28.15
CA GLN A 3 -20.25 -28.19 -27.55
C GLN A 3 -20.53 -28.27 -26.03
N LEU A 4 -21.18 -29.34 -25.56
CA LEU A 4 -21.49 -29.52 -24.14
C LEU A 4 -20.22 -29.79 -23.30
N LYS A 5 -19.25 -30.54 -23.85
CA LYS A 5 -17.94 -30.76 -23.20
C LYS A 5 -17.12 -29.46 -23.10
N LEU A 6 -17.22 -28.56 -24.09
CA LEU A 6 -16.51 -27.28 -24.09
C LEU A 6 -17.06 -26.31 -23.05
N VAL A 7 -18.39 -26.18 -22.95
CA VAL A 7 -19.05 -25.34 -21.93
C VAL A 7 -18.77 -25.85 -20.51
N PHE A 8 -18.75 -27.17 -20.33
CA PHE A 8 -18.37 -27.77 -19.05
C PHE A 8 -16.91 -27.44 -18.71
N LYS A 9 -15.99 -27.58 -19.67
CA LYS A 9 -14.56 -27.25 -19.49
C LYS A 9 -14.35 -25.76 -19.17
N LEU A 10 -15.09 -24.85 -19.80
CA LEU A 10 -15.06 -23.41 -19.49
C LEU A 10 -15.62 -23.09 -18.09
N LYS A 11 -16.73 -23.73 -17.67
CA LYS A 11 -17.29 -23.53 -16.32
C LYS A 11 -16.31 -23.97 -15.22
N HIS A 12 -15.62 -25.10 -15.42
CA HIS A 12 -14.61 -25.60 -14.49
C HIS A 12 -13.36 -24.71 -14.47
N PHE A 13 -12.92 -24.24 -15.64
CA PHE A 13 -11.79 -23.32 -15.74
C PHE A 13 -12.08 -21.98 -15.03
N ARG A 14 -13.28 -21.43 -15.22
CA ARG A 14 -13.74 -20.20 -14.52
C ARG A 14 -13.81 -20.40 -13.01
N LYS A 15 -14.31 -21.55 -12.54
CA LYS A 15 -14.41 -21.87 -11.10
C LYS A 15 -13.03 -22.05 -10.44
N LYS A 16 -12.11 -22.71 -11.15
CA LYS A 16 -10.73 -22.91 -10.68
C LYS A 16 -9.95 -21.59 -10.57
N GLY A 17 -10.20 -20.63 -11.48
CA GLY A 17 -9.64 -19.29 -11.40
C GLY A 17 -10.12 -18.48 -10.18
N SER A 18 -11.41 -18.59 -9.82
CA SER A 18 -11.94 -17.93 -8.61
C SER A 18 -11.41 -18.54 -7.32
N GLU A 19 -11.26 -19.87 -7.27
CA GLU A 19 -10.73 -20.57 -6.08
C GLU A 19 -9.26 -20.22 -5.82
N LEU A 20 -8.43 -20.16 -6.86
CA LEU A 20 -7.02 -19.75 -6.74
C LEU A 20 -6.87 -18.29 -6.28
N SER A 21 -7.73 -17.38 -6.78
CA SER A 21 -7.75 -15.98 -6.32
C SER A 21 -8.10 -15.87 -4.84
N GLN A 22 -9.08 -16.64 -4.37
CA GLN A 22 -9.47 -16.66 -2.96
C GLN A 22 -8.37 -17.24 -2.07
N GLN A 23 -7.69 -18.29 -2.50
CA GLN A 23 -6.55 -18.87 -1.79
C GLN A 23 -5.41 -17.85 -1.65
N ASN A 24 -5.06 -17.14 -2.73
CA ASN A 24 -4.04 -16.09 -2.70
C ASN A 24 -4.44 -14.95 -1.75
N GLU A 25 -5.69 -14.51 -1.76
CA GLU A 25 -6.19 -13.47 -0.86
C GLU A 25 -6.11 -13.89 0.61
N GLN A 26 -6.46 -15.14 0.91
CA GLN A 26 -6.32 -15.71 2.25
C GLN A 26 -4.86 -15.71 2.71
N GLU A 27 -3.93 -16.07 1.83
CA GLU A 27 -2.49 -16.04 2.12
C GLU A 27 -2.00 -14.61 2.41
N PHE A 28 -2.38 -13.63 1.57
CA PHE A 28 -2.03 -12.23 1.82
C PHE A 28 -2.58 -11.70 3.14
N MET A 29 -3.81 -12.07 3.48
CA MET A 29 -4.44 -11.69 4.75
C MET A 29 -3.72 -12.32 5.94
N LYS A 30 -3.33 -13.59 5.85
CA LYS A 30 -2.54 -14.28 6.87
C LYS A 30 -1.23 -13.54 7.14
N VAL A 31 -0.48 -13.21 6.09
CA VAL A 31 0.80 -12.47 6.19
C VAL A 31 0.60 -11.08 6.83
N ARG A 32 -0.51 -10.38 6.54
CA ARG A 32 -0.81 -9.08 7.16
C ARG A 32 -1.09 -9.21 8.66
N ILE A 33 -1.79 -10.26 9.08
CA ILE A 33 -2.08 -10.54 10.49
C ILE A 33 -0.77 -10.88 11.23
N GLU A 34 0.07 -11.73 10.67
CA GLU A 34 1.37 -12.11 11.25
C GLU A 34 2.28 -10.88 11.44
N LYS A 35 2.36 -10.00 10.44
CA LYS A 35 3.11 -8.73 10.55
C LYS A 35 2.56 -7.83 11.66
N THR A 36 1.24 -7.75 11.79
CA THR A 36 0.58 -6.96 12.83
C THR A 36 0.89 -7.52 14.23
N ALA A 37 0.88 -8.85 14.38
CA ALA A 37 1.28 -9.50 15.63
C ALA A 37 2.76 -9.24 15.97
N SER A 38 3.65 -9.29 14.98
CA SER A 38 5.07 -8.98 15.17
C SER A 38 5.30 -7.53 15.61
N LEU A 39 4.55 -6.56 15.08
CA LEU A 39 4.62 -5.16 15.53
C LEU A 39 4.23 -5.04 17.01
N ARG A 40 3.13 -5.70 17.41
CA ARG A 40 2.68 -5.71 18.82
C ARG A 40 3.71 -6.35 19.76
N GLN A 41 4.35 -7.46 19.35
CA GLN A 41 5.43 -8.10 20.13
C GLN A 41 6.64 -7.18 20.34
N LYS A 42 6.90 -6.26 19.41
CA LYS A 42 7.94 -5.23 19.53
C LYS A 42 7.49 -4.01 20.35
N GLY A 43 6.30 -4.03 20.93
CA GLY A 43 5.73 -2.89 21.66
C GLY A 43 5.26 -1.75 20.76
N ILE A 44 5.13 -1.97 19.45
CA ILE A 44 4.68 -0.95 18.49
C ILE A 44 3.17 -1.13 18.28
N ASP A 45 2.39 -0.09 18.55
CA ASP A 45 0.96 -0.07 18.24
C ASP A 45 0.75 0.08 16.72
N PRO A 46 0.16 -0.92 16.03
CA PRO A 46 -0.13 -0.83 14.60
C PRO A 46 -1.26 0.16 14.25
N TYR A 47 -2.06 0.59 15.23
CA TYR A 47 -3.22 1.48 15.01
C TYR A 47 -3.21 2.71 15.94
N PRO A 48 -2.18 3.56 15.85
CA PRO A 48 -2.10 4.75 16.69
C PRO A 48 -3.25 5.70 16.38
N THR A 49 -3.85 6.27 17.43
CA THR A 49 -5.05 7.12 17.31
C THR A 49 -4.79 8.44 16.60
N ASN A 50 -3.58 8.99 16.69
CA ASN A 50 -3.27 10.29 16.11
C ASN A 50 -1.82 10.38 15.60
N TYR A 51 -1.64 11.13 14.52
CA TYR A 51 -0.34 11.53 14.00
C TYR A 51 -0.32 13.04 13.81
N LYS A 52 0.62 13.72 14.46
CA LYS A 52 0.77 15.18 14.41
C LYS A 52 1.42 15.60 13.09
N ARG A 53 0.62 15.67 12.01
CA ARG A 53 1.05 16.24 10.72
C ARG A 53 1.21 17.76 10.83
N THR A 54 2.17 18.32 10.09
CA THR A 54 2.31 19.77 9.94
C THR A 54 1.62 20.27 8.67
N HIS A 55 1.64 19.48 7.60
CA HIS A 55 1.11 19.86 6.29
C HIS A 55 0.16 18.81 5.71
N THR A 56 -0.65 19.24 4.75
CA THR A 56 -1.25 18.34 3.74
C THR A 56 -0.28 18.24 2.56
N SER A 57 -0.42 17.23 1.70
CA SER A 57 0.43 17.10 0.49
C SER A 57 0.43 18.36 -0.35
N LYS A 58 -0.75 18.93 -0.62
CA LYS A 58 -0.91 20.19 -1.38
C LYS A 58 -0.16 21.37 -0.74
N LYS A 59 -0.26 21.52 0.59
CA LYS A 59 0.43 22.62 1.29
C LYS A 59 1.95 22.45 1.28
N ALA A 60 2.43 21.21 1.37
CA ALA A 60 3.85 20.90 1.29
C ALA A 60 4.41 21.22 -0.11
N GLU A 61 3.68 20.85 -1.16
CA GLU A 61 4.00 21.20 -2.55
C GLU A 61 4.05 22.72 -2.74
N GLU A 62 3.02 23.45 -2.30
CA GLU A 62 2.95 24.91 -2.40
C GLU A 62 4.10 25.62 -1.66
N ALA A 63 4.43 25.16 -0.44
CA ALA A 63 5.54 25.71 0.35
C ALA A 63 6.89 25.53 -0.38
N PHE A 64 7.12 24.35 -0.94
CA PHE A 64 8.33 24.06 -1.70
C PHE A 64 8.42 24.91 -2.99
N GLU A 65 7.34 24.97 -3.78
CA GLU A 65 7.31 25.78 -5.00
C GLU A 65 7.55 27.28 -4.72
N SER A 66 7.06 27.78 -3.58
CA SER A 66 7.27 29.17 -3.20
C SER A 66 8.74 29.47 -2.90
N ALA A 67 9.43 28.59 -2.17
CA ALA A 67 10.84 28.75 -1.86
C ALA A 67 11.72 28.60 -3.11
N GLU A 68 11.36 27.69 -4.01
CA GLU A 68 12.01 27.54 -5.31
C GLU A 68 11.89 28.82 -6.16
N LYS A 69 10.69 29.41 -6.23
CA LYS A 69 10.45 30.68 -6.95
C LYS A 69 11.21 31.86 -6.35
N SER A 70 11.39 31.89 -5.03
CA SER A 70 12.19 32.93 -4.36
C SER A 70 13.68 32.62 -4.31
N ASN A 71 14.13 31.52 -4.94
CA ASN A 71 15.51 31.02 -4.92
C ASN A 71 16.11 31.00 -3.50
N THR A 72 15.29 30.62 -2.52
CA THR A 72 15.63 30.57 -1.10
C THR A 72 15.82 29.11 -0.69
N GLU A 73 16.75 28.85 0.23
CA GLU A 73 16.91 27.51 0.80
C GLU A 73 15.63 27.07 1.52
N PHE A 74 15.24 25.81 1.31
CA PHE A 74 14.05 25.22 1.91
C PHE A 74 14.43 24.35 3.11
N ASP A 75 14.41 24.95 4.31
CA ASP A 75 14.82 24.29 5.56
C ASP A 75 13.63 23.87 6.45
N GLU A 76 12.41 23.94 5.93
CA GLU A 76 11.21 23.65 6.72
C GLU A 76 11.03 22.13 6.94
N ILE A 77 10.87 21.73 8.21
CA ILE A 77 10.60 20.34 8.58
C ILE A 77 9.11 20.01 8.38
N ILE A 78 8.82 19.24 7.34
CA ILE A 78 7.46 18.81 6.99
C ILE A 78 7.15 17.40 7.53
N LYS A 79 5.95 17.22 8.12
CA LYS A 79 5.39 15.94 8.56
C LYS A 79 4.05 15.73 7.85
N VAL A 80 3.94 14.63 7.09
CA VAL A 80 2.74 14.26 6.31
C VAL A 80 2.30 12.84 6.62
N ALA A 81 1.04 12.53 6.31
CA ALA A 81 0.47 11.19 6.43
C ALA A 81 -0.43 10.91 5.22
N GLY A 82 -0.48 9.64 4.78
CA GLY A 82 -1.26 9.21 3.62
C GLY A 82 -1.26 7.69 3.45
N ARG A 83 -1.91 7.21 2.38
CA ARG A 83 -1.91 5.79 2.02
C ARG A 83 -0.69 5.48 1.14
N ILE A 84 0.02 4.41 1.47
CA ILE A 84 1.08 3.87 0.60
C ILE A 84 0.41 3.23 -0.61
N MET A 85 0.64 3.80 -1.79
CA MET A 85 0.06 3.33 -3.07
C MET A 85 1.04 2.51 -3.90
N GLY A 86 2.33 2.79 -3.76
CA GLY A 86 3.41 2.07 -4.44
C GLY A 86 4.65 2.06 -3.55
N ARG A 87 5.53 1.09 -3.77
CA ARG A 87 6.84 1.02 -3.13
C ARG A 87 7.83 0.37 -4.08
N ARG A 88 8.89 1.09 -4.43
CA ARG A 88 9.98 0.60 -5.29
C ARG A 88 11.27 0.60 -4.48
N GLY A 89 11.92 -0.55 -4.39
CA GLY A 89 13.22 -0.68 -3.75
C GLY A 89 14.34 -0.37 -4.74
N MET A 90 15.26 0.50 -4.35
CA MET A 90 16.46 0.87 -5.10
C MET A 90 17.71 0.69 -4.22
N GLY A 91 17.95 -0.55 -3.77
CA GLY A 91 19.04 -0.88 -2.86
C GLY A 91 18.84 -0.25 -1.48
N LYS A 92 19.67 0.74 -1.12
CA LYS A 92 19.60 1.46 0.16
C LYS A 92 18.55 2.58 0.17
N ALA A 93 17.90 2.87 -0.96
CA ALA A 93 16.83 3.84 -1.07
C ALA A 93 15.50 3.16 -1.45
N SER A 94 14.38 3.80 -1.12
CA SER A 94 13.06 3.38 -1.58
C SER A 94 12.19 4.60 -1.88
N PHE A 95 11.32 4.46 -2.87
CA PHE A 95 10.36 5.48 -3.32
C PHE A 95 8.94 4.92 -3.30
#